data_AF-A0A3B9X2R4-F1
#
_entry.id   AF-A0A3B9X2R4-F1
#
_cell.length_a   1.000
_cell.length_b   1.000
_cell.length_c   1.000
_cell.angle_alpha   90.00
_cell.angle_beta   90.00
_cell.angle_gamma   90.00
#
_symmetry.space_group_name_H-M   'P 1'
#
loop_
_entity.id
_entity.type
_entity.pdbx_description
1 polymer ?
#
loop_
_entity_poly.entity_id
_entity_poly.type
_entity_poly.pdbx_seq_one_letter_code
_entity_poly.pdbx_strand_id
1 'polypeptide(L)'
;YKTLTTTKWCYANRAGPKDYRWEAPTINVDDNGELSEIRMLPFSRAPLQASFDEIEATYAALRCYMEKANSAEYQVSFPFKAGDLIIFDNRRILHGRGEFYPQTGNRALRGTYIERDDVMSKIREFEQLHCKQP
;
A
#
# COMPACT_ATOMS: atom_id res chain seq x y z
N TYR A 1 -13.66 11.11 0.07
CA TYR A 1 -13.80 9.80 0.73
C TYR A 1 -14.64 8.84 -0.12
N LYS A 2 -15.96 9.08 -0.28
CA LYS A 2 -16.87 8.21 -1.08
C LYS A 2 -16.30 7.76 -2.43
N THR A 3 -15.84 8.68 -3.27
CA THR A 3 -15.25 8.34 -4.58
C THR A 3 -14.05 7.39 -4.47
N LEU A 4 -13.21 7.56 -3.45
CA LEU A 4 -12.04 6.71 -3.24
C LEU A 4 -12.40 5.30 -2.77
N THR A 5 -13.59 5.11 -2.20
CA THR A 5 -14.09 3.82 -1.72
C THR A 5 -14.99 3.11 -2.71
N THR A 6 -15.62 3.83 -3.64
CA THR A 6 -16.58 3.26 -4.60
C THR A 6 -16.04 3.14 -6.02
N THR A 7 -15.24 4.10 -6.48
CA THR A 7 -14.75 4.11 -7.87
C THR A 7 -13.57 3.15 -8.01
N LYS A 8 -13.75 2.09 -8.79
CA LYS A 8 -12.70 1.11 -9.07
C LYS A 8 -11.71 1.66 -10.10
N TRP A 9 -10.43 1.36 -9.88
CA TRP A 9 -9.36 1.62 -10.84
C TRP A 9 -8.75 0.30 -11.28
N CYS A 10 -8.48 0.15 -12.57
CA CYS A 10 -7.74 -0.99 -13.10
C CYS A 10 -6.23 -0.82 -12.86
N TYR A 11 -5.64 -1.73 -12.12
CA TYR A 11 -4.20 -1.85 -11.96
C TYR A 11 -3.69 -2.93 -12.91
N ALA A 12 -2.68 -2.59 -13.71
CA ALA A 12 -2.06 -3.48 -14.67
C ALA A 12 -0.52 -3.45 -14.54
N ASN A 13 0.10 -4.62 -14.54
CA ASN A 13 1.55 -4.77 -14.60
C ASN A 13 1.92 -5.86 -15.60
N ARG A 14 2.74 -5.51 -16.58
CA ARG A 14 3.28 -6.44 -17.58
C ARG A 14 4.76 -6.67 -17.34
N ALA A 15 5.15 -7.94 -17.22
CA ALA A 15 6.53 -8.35 -17.03
C ALA A 15 6.82 -9.58 -17.92
N GLY A 16 7.43 -9.33 -19.08
CA GLY A 16 7.62 -10.36 -20.10
C GLY A 16 6.27 -10.94 -20.57
N PRO A 17 6.06 -12.28 -20.52
CA PRO A 17 4.80 -12.89 -20.94
C PRO A 17 3.66 -12.75 -19.92
N LYS A 18 3.92 -12.18 -18.73
CA LYS A 18 2.94 -12.10 -17.63
C LYS A 18 2.16 -10.78 -17.73
N ASP A 19 0.83 -10.86 -17.64
CA ASP A 19 -0.10 -9.72 -17.60
C ASP A 19 -0.94 -9.82 -16.32
N TYR A 20 -0.52 -9.11 -15.28
CA TYR A 20 -1.25 -9.04 -14.02
C TYR A 20 -2.26 -7.90 -14.07
N ARG A 21 -3.54 -8.20 -13.83
CA ARG A 21 -4.60 -7.20 -13.77
C ARG A 21 -5.45 -7.38 -12.54
N TRP A 22 -5.87 -6.26 -11.96
CA TRP A 22 -6.77 -6.23 -10.81
C TRP A 22 -7.59 -4.95 -10.82
N GLU A 23 -8.84 -5.00 -10.38
CA GLU A 23 -9.69 -3.83 -10.22
C GLU A 23 -10.11 -3.67 -8.78
N ALA A 24 -9.86 -2.49 -8.22
CA ALA A 24 -10.27 -2.15 -6.86
C ALA A 24 -10.34 -0.64 -6.68
N PRO A 25 -11.14 -0.15 -5.71
CA PRO A 25 -11.04 1.22 -5.24
C PRO A 25 -9.67 1.51 -4.61
N THR A 26 -9.35 2.79 -4.43
CA THR A 26 -8.11 3.20 -3.73
C THR A 26 -8.17 2.84 -2.24
N ILE A 27 -9.36 2.97 -1.64
CA ILE A 27 -9.63 2.64 -0.25
C ILE A 27 -10.68 1.53 -0.24
N ASN A 28 -10.27 0.31 0.09
CA ASN A 28 -11.19 -0.80 0.29
C ASN A 28 -11.71 -0.77 1.72
N VAL A 29 -12.99 -1.07 1.87
CA VAL A 29 -13.64 -1.28 3.15
C VAL A 29 -14.14 -2.72 3.24
N ASP A 30 -14.26 -3.26 4.45
CA ASP A 30 -14.86 -4.57 4.70
C ASP A 30 -16.40 -4.49 4.76
N ASP A 31 -17.05 -5.60 5.09
CA ASP A 31 -18.51 -5.70 5.20
C ASP A 31 -19.11 -4.82 6.31
N ASN A 32 -18.29 -4.37 7.26
CA ASN A 32 -18.69 -3.43 8.32
C ASN A 32 -18.46 -1.97 7.93
N GLY A 33 -17.88 -1.71 6.74
CA GLY A 33 -17.50 -0.38 6.30
C GLY A 33 -16.17 0.12 6.87
N GLU A 34 -15.40 -0.76 7.53
CA GLU A 34 -14.11 -0.44 8.12
C GLU A 34 -12.99 -0.58 7.09
N LEU A 35 -11.92 0.22 7.25
CA LEU A 35 -10.77 0.19 6.33
C LEU A 35 -10.13 -1.22 6.29
N SER A 36 -10.15 -1.85 5.12
CA SER A 36 -9.56 -3.19 4.93
C SER A 36 -8.23 -3.16 4.18
N GLU A 37 -8.11 -2.30 3.17
CA GLU A 37 -6.90 -2.16 2.34
C GLU A 37 -6.81 -0.78 1.68
N ILE A 38 -5.61 -0.20 1.70
CA ILE A 38 -5.22 0.91 0.84
C ILE A 38 -4.49 0.34 -0.38
N ARG A 39 -5.00 0.64 -1.57
CA ARG A 39 -4.37 0.28 -2.83
C ARG A 39 -4.00 1.54 -3.58
N MET A 40 -2.76 1.98 -3.39
CA MET A 40 -2.17 3.10 -4.11
C MET A 40 -0.82 2.70 -4.68
N LEU A 41 -0.80 2.36 -5.97
CA LEU A 41 0.42 2.10 -6.72
C LEU A 41 0.40 2.94 -8.00
N PRO A 42 0.93 4.17 -7.97
CA PRO A 42 0.82 5.10 -9.10
C PRO A 42 1.31 4.53 -10.43
N PHE A 43 2.40 3.76 -10.40
CA PHE A 43 3.05 3.17 -11.59
C PHE A 43 2.27 2.01 -12.22
N SER A 44 1.38 1.38 -11.46
CA SER A 44 0.62 0.21 -11.90
C SER A 44 -0.79 0.57 -12.36
N ARG A 45 -1.19 1.86 -12.35
CA ARG A 45 -2.53 2.27 -12.74
C ARG A 45 -2.65 2.28 -14.27
N ALA A 46 -3.60 1.50 -14.79
CA ALA A 46 -4.03 1.61 -16.17
C ALA A 46 -4.86 2.90 -16.39
N PRO A 47 -5.22 3.26 -17.63
CA PRO A 47 -6.13 4.38 -17.87
C PRO A 47 -7.47 4.20 -17.14
N LEU A 48 -7.96 5.27 -16.50
CA LEU A 48 -9.25 5.26 -15.80
C LEU A 48 -10.38 4.89 -16.77
N GLN A 49 -11.17 3.88 -16.40
CA GLN A 49 -12.40 3.50 -17.10
C GLN A 49 -13.59 4.01 -16.28
N ALA A 50 -14.07 5.21 -16.60
CA ALA A 50 -15.22 5.85 -15.92
C ALA A 50 -16.02 6.67 -16.93
N SER A 51 -17.28 7.00 -16.60
CA SER A 51 -18.06 7.93 -17.42
C SER A 51 -17.44 9.33 -17.39
N PHE A 52 -17.70 10.15 -18.42
CA PHE A 52 -17.12 11.49 -18.52
C PHE A 52 -17.40 12.34 -17.28
N ASP A 53 -18.63 12.27 -16.76
CA ASP A 53 -19.07 13.03 -15.58
C ASP A 53 -18.36 12.61 -14.28
N GLU A 54 -17.82 11.39 -14.22
CA GLU A 54 -17.11 10.87 -13.05
C GLU A 54 -15.61 11.16 -13.07
N ILE A 55 -15.03 11.50 -14.23
CA ILE A 55 -13.59 11.70 -14.40
C ILE A 55 -13.08 12.78 -13.44
N GLU A 56 -13.70 13.97 -13.46
CA GLU A 56 -13.23 15.11 -12.67
C GLU A 56 -13.26 14.79 -11.16
N ALA A 57 -14.38 14.25 -10.67
CA ALA A 57 -14.54 13.87 -9.28
C ALA A 57 -13.53 12.80 -8.85
N THR A 58 -13.25 11.82 -9.72
CA THR A 58 -12.29 10.75 -9.45
C THR A 58 -10.87 11.29 -9.31
N TYR A 59 -10.44 12.16 -10.23
CA TYR A 59 -9.11 12.77 -10.14
C TYR A 59 -9.00 13.79 -9.00
N ALA A 60 -10.05 14.57 -8.70
CA ALA A 60 -10.05 15.49 -7.56
C ALA A 60 -9.89 14.73 -6.24
N ALA A 61 -10.61 13.62 -6.08
CA ALA A 61 -10.51 12.75 -4.92
C ALA A 61 -9.10 12.14 -4.80
N LEU A 62 -8.53 11.67 -5.91
CA LEU A 62 -7.18 11.12 -5.97
C LEU A 62 -6.12 12.16 -5.61
N ARG A 63 -6.21 13.39 -6.13
CA ARG A 63 -5.30 14.49 -5.80
C ARG A 63 -5.33 14.80 -4.31
N CYS A 64 -6.52 14.97 -3.73
CA CYS A 64 -6.69 15.21 -2.29
C CYS A 64 -6.03 14.10 -1.45
N TYR A 65 -6.18 12.84 -1.85
CA TYR A 65 -5.51 11.72 -1.19
C TYR A 65 -3.99 11.81 -1.30
N MET A 66 -3.46 12.06 -2.50
CA MET A 66 -2.03 12.14 -2.74
C MET A 66 -1.38 13.34 -2.03
N GLU A 67 -2.07 14.48 -1.96
CA GLU A 67 -1.60 15.65 -1.20
C GLU A 67 -1.45 15.31 0.29
N LYS A 68 -2.42 14.59 0.87
CA LYS A 68 -2.32 14.11 2.25
C LYS A 68 -1.21 13.08 2.41
N ALA A 69 -1.15 12.07 1.55
CA ALA A 69 -0.10 11.04 1.61
C ALA A 69 1.33 11.61 1.46
N ASN A 70 1.47 12.78 0.82
CA ASN A 70 2.74 13.48 0.66
C ASN A 70 3.00 14.60 1.69
N SER A 71 2.06 14.87 2.60
CA SER A 71 2.24 15.86 3.65
C SER A 71 3.16 15.34 4.75
N ALA A 72 4.04 16.19 5.27
CA ALA A 72 4.92 15.88 6.38
C ALA A 72 4.15 15.47 7.66
N GLU A 73 2.90 15.89 7.80
CA GLU A 73 2.01 15.50 8.91
C GLU A 73 1.75 13.98 8.96
N TYR A 74 1.72 13.32 7.79
CA TYR A 74 1.36 11.91 7.67
C TYR A 74 2.55 11.02 7.28
N GLN A 75 3.77 11.54 7.35
CA GLN A 75 4.98 10.81 6.96
C GLN A 75 5.93 10.61 8.13
N VAL A 76 6.50 9.40 8.19
CA VAL A 76 7.60 9.06 9.10
C VAL A 76 8.80 8.72 8.24
N SER A 77 9.92 9.40 8.49
CA SER A 77 11.17 9.24 7.73
C SER A 77 12.32 8.88 8.66
N PHE A 78 13.09 7.86 8.31
CA PHE A 78 14.29 7.46 9.05
C PHE A 78 15.30 6.81 8.09
N PRO A 79 16.61 6.97 8.37
CA PRO A 79 17.66 6.31 7.60
C PRO A 79 17.74 4.83 7.96
N PHE A 80 18.17 4.01 7.00
CA PHE A 80 18.50 2.60 7.22
C PHE A 80 20.01 2.44 7.34
N LYS A 81 20.44 1.63 8.30
CA LYS A 81 21.81 1.12 8.43
C LYS A 81 21.86 -0.33 7.98
N ALA A 82 23.07 -0.82 7.69
CA ALA A 82 23.26 -2.23 7.38
C ALA A 82 22.83 -3.10 8.57
N GLY A 83 21.96 -4.08 8.32
CA GLY A 83 21.36 -4.93 9.34
C GLY A 83 19.99 -4.49 9.83
N ASP A 84 19.56 -3.25 9.53
CA ASP A 84 18.22 -2.79 9.89
C ASP A 84 17.15 -3.57 9.12
N LEU A 85 16.07 -3.90 9.82
CA LEU A 85 14.89 -4.58 9.30
C LEU A 85 13.66 -3.74 9.60
N ILE A 86 12.80 -3.58 8.61
CA ILE A 86 11.44 -3.08 8.80
C ILE A 86 10.45 -4.15 8.36
N ILE A 87 9.39 -4.30 9.14
CA ILE A 87 8.20 -5.05 8.77
C ILE A 87 7.03 -4.09 8.92
N PHE A 88 6.19 -4.02 7.90
CA PHE A 88 5.00 -3.19 7.91
C PHE A 88 3.89 -3.84 7.11
N ASP A 89 2.67 -3.45 7.41
CA ASP A 89 1.49 -3.93 6.72
C ASP A 89 1.33 -3.23 5.37
N ASN A 90 1.72 -3.91 4.28
CA ASN A 90 1.68 -3.36 2.93
C ASN A 90 0.25 -3.08 2.41
N ARG A 91 -0.80 -3.58 3.08
CA ARG A 91 -2.18 -3.22 2.74
C ARG A 91 -2.65 -1.97 3.47
N ARG A 92 -1.83 -1.37 4.35
CA ARG A 92 -2.20 -0.19 5.14
C ARG A 92 -1.19 0.95 4.98
N ILE A 93 0.10 0.64 5.00
CA ILE A 93 1.18 1.63 4.99
C ILE A 93 1.72 1.77 3.58
N LEU A 94 1.62 2.99 3.04
CA LEU A 94 2.39 3.38 1.87
C LEU A 94 3.85 3.60 2.26
N HIS A 95 4.76 3.27 1.37
CA HIS A 95 6.18 3.45 1.59
C HIS A 95 6.85 4.05 0.36
N GLY A 96 7.92 4.79 0.62
CA GLY A 96 8.70 5.47 -0.40
C GLY A 96 10.12 5.66 0.09
N ARG A 97 10.87 6.48 -0.64
CA ARG A 97 12.24 6.87 -0.26
C ARG A 97 12.49 8.29 -0.76
N GLY A 98 13.36 9.01 -0.06
CA GLY A 98 13.93 10.25 -0.57
C GLY A 98 14.78 10.02 -1.81
N GLU A 99 15.08 11.11 -2.51
CA GLU A 99 16.01 11.12 -3.65
C GLU A 99 17.44 10.74 -3.22
N PHE A 100 18.18 10.10 -4.11
CA PHE A 100 19.61 9.82 -3.92
C PHE A 100 20.33 9.78 -5.27
N TYR A 101 21.63 10.10 -5.27
CA TYR A 101 22.46 10.03 -6.47
C TYR A 101 22.94 8.58 -6.71
N PRO A 102 22.56 7.94 -7.83
CA PRO A 102 22.87 6.52 -8.07
C PRO A 102 24.36 6.20 -8.13
N GLN A 103 25.20 7.20 -8.41
CA GLN A 103 26.64 7.05 -8.62
C GLN A 103 27.45 7.20 -7.31
N THR A 104 26.80 7.58 -6.20
CA THR A 104 27.47 7.81 -4.92
C THR A 104 27.13 6.70 -3.93
N GLY A 105 27.89 5.60 -3.95
CA GLY A 105 27.88 4.56 -2.92
C GLY A 105 27.17 3.25 -3.29
N ASN A 106 27.29 2.27 -2.39
CA ASN A 106 26.69 0.94 -2.53
C ASN A 106 25.42 0.84 -1.67
N ARG A 107 24.27 0.57 -2.29
CA ARG A 107 23.00 0.33 -1.60
C ARG A 107 22.38 -0.98 -2.06
N ALA A 108 22.23 -1.92 -1.13
CA ALA A 108 21.54 -3.19 -1.37
C ALA A 108 20.46 -3.38 -0.31
N LEU A 109 19.20 -3.49 -0.74
CA LEU A 109 18.08 -3.89 0.10
C LEU A 109 17.56 -5.24 -0.37
N ARG A 110 17.16 -6.08 0.57
CA ARG A 110 16.48 -7.35 0.30
C ARG A 110 15.09 -7.27 0.91
N GLY A 111 14.08 -7.49 0.09
CA GLY A 111 12.68 -7.52 0.52
C GLY A 111 12.09 -8.90 0.28
N THR A 112 11.17 -9.29 1.15
CA THR A 112 10.28 -10.44 0.95
C THR A 112 8.89 -10.06 1.39
N TYR A 113 7.91 -10.85 0.96
CA TYR A 113 6.52 -10.73 1.40
C TYR A 113 6.16 -11.95 2.24
N ILE A 114 5.26 -11.74 3.18
CA ILE A 114 4.63 -12.78 4.00
C ILE A 114 3.13 -12.50 4.02
N GLU A 115 2.32 -13.54 4.12
CA GLU A 115 0.87 -13.37 4.18
C GLU A 115 0.44 -12.90 5.56
N ARG A 116 -0.56 -12.00 5.59
CA ARG A 116 -1.07 -11.44 6.85
C ARG A 116 -1.63 -12.55 7.75
N ASP A 117 -2.27 -13.55 7.17
CA ASP A 117 -2.87 -14.65 7.91
C ASP A 117 -1.84 -15.52 8.63
N ASP A 118 -0.65 -15.71 8.02
CA ASP A 118 0.46 -16.42 8.65
C ASP A 118 0.97 -15.66 9.89
N VAL A 119 1.09 -14.33 9.79
CA VAL A 119 1.49 -13.46 10.91
C VAL A 119 0.46 -13.56 12.04
N MET A 120 -0.83 -13.42 11.71
CA MET A 120 -1.90 -13.49 12.71
C MET A 120 -2.01 -14.88 13.35
N SER A 121 -1.75 -15.95 12.58
CA SER A 121 -1.66 -17.31 13.11
C SER A 121 -0.56 -17.41 14.15
N LYS A 122 0.63 -16.88 13.85
CA LYS A 122 1.76 -16.92 14.78
C LYS A 122 1.54 -16.07 16.04
N ILE A 123 0.86 -14.93 15.90
CA ILE A 123 0.45 -14.11 17.05
C ILE A 123 -0.48 -14.89 17.97
N ARG A 124 -1.53 -15.55 17.42
CA ARG A 124 -2.45 -16.36 18.24
C ARG A 124 -1.75 -17.53 18.94
N GLU A 125 -0.81 -18.19 18.25
CA GLU A 125 0.01 -19.24 18.86
C GLU A 125 0.84 -18.68 20.04
N PHE A 126 1.48 -17.52 19.84
CA PHE A 126 2.26 -16.84 20.86
C PHE A 126 1.40 -16.45 22.08
N GLU A 127 0.24 -15.84 21.85
CA GLU A 127 -0.70 -15.45 22.90
C GLU A 127 -1.20 -16.67 23.69
N GLN A 128 -1.51 -17.78 23.03
CA GLN A 128 -1.93 -19.01 23.71
C GLN A 128 -0.85 -19.60 24.62
N LEU A 129 0.43 -19.50 24.21
CA LEU A 129 1.55 -20.01 24.99
C LEU A 129 1.86 -19.12 26.21
N HIS A 130 1.63 -17.80 26.12
CA HIS A 130 2.07 -16.85 27.14
C HIS A 130 0.93 -16.28 28.01
N CYS A 131 -0.32 -16.28 27.54
CA CYS A 131 -1.50 -15.91 28.33
C CYS A 131 -2.11 -17.11 29.09
N LYS A 132 -1.59 -18.33 28.91
CA LYS A 132 -1.96 -19.52 29.70
C LYS A 132 -1.04 -19.78 30.90
N GLN A 133 -0.20 -18.83 31.30
CA GLN A 133 0.48 -18.90 32.60
C GLN A 133 -0.45 -18.31 33.68
N PRO A 134 -0.88 -19.11 34.69
CA PRO A 134 -1.56 -18.57 35.86
C PRO A 134 -0.64 -17.67 36.70
#